data_AF-U3TRX3-F1
#
_entry.id   AF-U3TRX3-F1
#
_cell.length_a   1.000
_cell.length_b   1.000
_cell.length_c   1.000
_cell.angle_alpha   90.00
_cell.angle_beta   90.00
_cell.angle_gamma   90.00
#
_symmetry.space_group_name_H-M   'P 1'
#
loop_
_entity.id
_entity.type
_entity.pdbx_description
1 polymer ?
#
loop_
_entity_poly.entity_id
_entity_poly.type
_entity_poly.pdbx_seq_one_letter_code
_entity_poly.pdbx_strand_id
1 'polypeptide(L)' 'MNSQLLARRMQRVRPSPTAAISDRVRALEAAGKAIINLGEGELDFATPDSISYAGIAAIVQ' A
#
# COMPACT_ATOMS: atom_id res chain seq x y z
N MET A 1 7.70 19.73 -11.04
CA MET A 1 6.99 20.10 -9.80
C MET A 1 7.84 21.09 -9.04
N ASN A 2 7.31 22.27 -8.74
CA ASN A 2 8.08 23.34 -8.11
C ASN A 2 8.25 23.03 -6.61
N SER A 3 9.45 22.59 -6.21
CA SER A 3 9.76 22.12 -4.84
C SER A 3 9.62 23.19 -3.75
N GLN A 4 9.30 24.42 -4.12
CA GLN A 4 9.21 25.59 -3.25
C GLN A 4 7.93 25.62 -2.38
N LEU A 5 6.92 24.81 -2.70
CA LEU A 5 5.71 24.66 -1.87
C LEU A 5 5.82 23.55 -0.80
N LEU A 6 6.89 22.76 -0.84
CA LEU A 6 7.08 21.64 0.09
C LEU A 6 8.01 22.02 1.24
N ALA A 7 7.73 21.49 2.43
CA ALA A 7 8.59 21.69 3.60
C ALA A 7 10.02 21.18 3.30
N ARG A 8 11.05 21.95 3.71
CA ARG A 8 12.48 21.63 3.45
C ARG A 8 12.88 20.20 3.86
N ARG A 9 12.30 19.68 4.95
CA ARG A 9 12.55 18.30 5.41
C ARG A 9 12.20 17.22 4.39
N MET A 10 11.25 17.48 3.49
CA MET A 10 10.82 16.53 2.45
C MET A 10 11.92 16.23 1.44
N GLN A 11 12.88 17.13 1.25
CA GLN A 11 14.04 16.90 0.37
C GLN A 11 14.94 15.75 0.85
N ARG A 12 14.85 15.36 2.12
CA ARG A 12 15.65 14.27 2.71
C ARG A 12 14.99 12.90 2.55
N VAL A 13 13.70 12.86 2.20
CA VAL A 13 12.96 11.61 2.03
C VAL A 13 13.36 10.98 0.71
N ARG A 14 13.89 9.75 0.77
CA ARG A 14 14.22 8.98 -0.42
C ARG A 14 12.97 8.27 -0.94
N PRO A 15 12.89 8.02 -2.26
CA PRO A 15 11.85 7.16 -2.81
C PRO A 15 11.82 5.81 -2.08
N SER A 16 10.62 5.29 -1.82
CA SER A 16 10.46 4.02 -1.14
C SER A 16 10.81 2.85 -2.08
N PRO A 17 11.75 1.97 -1.71
CA PRO A 17 12.05 0.77 -2.49
C PRO A 17 10.84 -0.16 -2.64
N THR A 18 10.00 -0.28 -1.60
CA THR A 18 8.78 -1.11 -1.66
C THR A 18 7.77 -0.56 -2.65
N ALA A 19 7.56 0.76 -2.67
CA ALA A 19 6.66 1.39 -3.64
C ALA A 19 7.15 1.17 -5.08
N ALA A 20 8.45 1.30 -5.33
CA ALA A 20 9.02 1.08 -6.67
C ALA A 20 8.82 -0.37 -7.15
N ILE A 21 8.92 -1.36 -6.26
CA ILE A 21 8.67 -2.77 -6.59
C ILE A 21 7.17 -2.99 -6.86
N SER A 22 6.28 -2.46 -6.03
CA SER A 22 4.83 -2.56 -6.23
C SER A 22 4.40 -1.95 -7.58
N ASP A 23 4.94 -0.79 -7.95
CA ASP A 23 4.66 -0.17 -9.24
C ASP A 23 5.15 -1.03 -10.41
N ARG A 24 6.30 -1.69 -10.26
CA ARG A 24 6.82 -2.61 -11.28
C ARG A 24 5.95 -3.85 -11.43
N VAL A 25 5.48 -4.44 -10.34
CA VAL A 25 4.57 -5.59 -10.35
C VAL A 25 3.27 -5.23 -11.10
N ARG A 26 2.63 -4.11 -10.72
CA ARG A 26 1.41 -3.63 -11.38
C ARG A 26 1.59 -3.41 -12.89
N ALA A 27 2.74 -2.85 -13.30
CA ALA A 27 3.04 -2.64 -14.72
C ALA A 27 3.21 -3.96 -15.49
N LEU A 28 3.79 -4.98 -14.86
CA LEU A 28 3.97 -6.31 -15.49
C LEU A 28 2.63 -7.06 -15.60
N GLU A 29 1.79 -6.99 -14.57
CA GLU A 29 0.43 -7.54 -14.59
C GLU A 29 -0.43 -6.88 -15.68
N ALA A 30 -0.38 -5.54 -15.79
CA ALA A 30 -1.08 -4.80 -16.83
C ALA A 30 -0.59 -5.15 -18.24
N ALA A 31 0.67 -5.57 -18.38
CA ALA A 31 1.24 -6.10 -19.63
C ALA A 31 0.88 -7.57 -19.88
N GLY A 32 0.00 -8.17 -19.07
CA GLY A 32 -0.46 -9.55 -19.21
C GLY A 32 0.54 -10.61 -18.75
N LYS A 33 1.57 -10.24 -17.99
CA LYS A 33 2.55 -11.21 -17.46
C LYS A 33 2.00 -11.83 -16.18
N ALA A 34 2.08 -13.16 -16.08
CA ALA A 34 1.85 -13.87 -14.83
C ALA A 34 2.99 -13.57 -13.85
N ILE A 35 2.64 -12.95 -12.71
CA ILE A 35 3.57 -12.58 -11.64
C ILE A 35 3.09 -13.24 -10.35
N ILE A 36 4.02 -13.81 -9.59
CA ILE A 36 3.76 -14.25 -8.21
C ILE A 36 4.44 -13.21 -7.31
N ASN A 37 3.64 -12.39 -6.64
CA ASN A 37 4.16 -11.36 -5.73
C ASN A 37 4.39 -11.96 -4.33
N LEU A 38 5.66 -12.14 -3.96
CA LEU A 38 6.08 -12.60 -2.63
C LEU A 38 6.56 -11.45 -1.73
N GLY A 39 6.37 -10.19 -2.16
CA GLY A 39 6.83 -9.01 -1.45
C GLY A 39 5.75 -8.29 -0.66
N GLU A 40 4.50 -8.74 -0.76
CA GLU A 40 3.38 -8.16 -0.03
C GLU A 40 3.36 -8.72 1.40
N GLY A 41 3.34 -7.82 2.39
CA GLY A 41 3.30 -8.18 3.81
C GLY A 41 1.89 -8.25 4.38
N GLU A 42 0.87 -7.97 3.55
CA GLU A 42 -0.54 -8.06 3.93
C GLU A 42 -1.01 -9.51 3.84
N LEU A 43 -1.98 -9.85 4.67
CA LEU A 43 -2.58 -11.18 4.69
C LEU A 43 -3.58 -11.28 3.53
N ASP A 44 -3.61 -12.43 2.87
CA ASP A 44 -4.52 -12.73 1.75
C ASP A 44 -5.93 -13.11 2.22
N PHE A 45 -6.15 -13.19 3.53
CA PHE A 45 -7.44 -13.49 4.14
C PHE A 45 -8.06 -12.27 4.81
N ALA A 46 -9.40 -12.27 4.85
CA ALA A 46 -10.17 -11.22 5.49
C ALA A 46 -9.98 -11.21 7.02
N THR A 47 -10.14 -10.03 7.62
CA THR A 47 -10.24 -9.87 9.07
C THR A 47 -11.37 -10.76 9.63
N PRO A 48 -11.13 -11.54 10.71
CA PRO A 48 -12.16 -12.37 11.33
C PRO A 48 -13.43 -11.62 11.70
N ASP A 49 -14.59 -12.26 11.50
CA ASP A 49 -15.91 -11.65 11.70
C ASP A 49 -16.12 -11.08 13.09
N SER A 50 -15.63 -11.76 14.14
CA SER A 50 -15.76 -11.30 15.53
C SER A 50 -15.10 -9.93 15.75
N ILE A 51 -13.99 -9.67 15.08
CA ILE A 51 -13.25 -8.40 15.15
C ILE A 51 -13.97 -7.34 14.33
N SER A 52 -14.40 -7.69 13.12
CA SER A 52 -15.14 -6.80 12.23
C SER A 52 -16.44 -6.31 12.87
N TYR A 53 -17.21 -7.19 13.50
CA TYR A 53 -18.46 -6.83 14.19
C TYR A 53 -18.22 -5.95 15.43
N ALA A 54 -17.15 -6.19 16.19
CA ALA A 54 -16.78 -5.33 17.31
C ALA A 54 -16.46 -3.89 16.83
N GLY A 55 -15.75 -3.76 15.70
CA GLY A 55 -15.48 -2.47 15.08
C GLY A 55 -16.75 -1.74 14.62
N ILE A 56 -17.68 -2.46 13.97
CA ILE A 56 -18.98 -1.90 13.56
C ILE A 56 -19.77 -1.42 14.77
N ALA A 57 -19.85 -2.22 15.84
CA ALA A 57 -20.58 -1.86 17.05
C ALA A 57 -20.05 -0.56 17.69
N ALA A 58 -18.74 -0.35 17.69
CA ALA A 58 -18.13 0.87 18.22
C ALA A 58 -18.40 2.12 17.36
N ILE A 59 -18.60 1.96 16.05
CA ILE A 59 -18.91 3.07 15.13
C ILE A 59 -20.38 3.51 15.25
N VAL A 60 -21.28 2.54 15.47
CA VAL A 60 -22.74 2.77 15.47
C VAL A 60 -23.27 3.16 16.86
N GLN A 61 -22.43 3.13 17.89
CA GLN A 61 -22.74 3.55 19.25
C GLN A 61 -23.03 5.05 19.36
#